data_AF-A0A964JEC2-F1
#
_entry.id   AF-A0A964JEC2-F1
#
_cell.length_a   1.000
_cell.length_b   1.000
_cell.length_c   1.000
_cell.angle_alpha   90.00
_cell.angle_beta   90.00
_cell.angle_gamma   90.00
#
_symmetry.space_group_name_H-M   'P 1'
#
loop_
_entity.id
_entity.type
_entity.pdbx_description
1 polymer ?
#
loop_
_entity_poly.entity_id
_entity_poly.type
_entity_poly.pdbx_seq_one_letter_code
_entity_poly.pdbx_strand_id
1 'polypeptide(L)'
;MAASLISWLGGGVQPANRQRLGFFDDAAPIWLFKERLGATENPERSRAAASGLFWIEVFPAVALASMAPAFYGRLAAPHYNPARRRTFRIGDWCRIIDAVAAASANVCGPREWCDEHKRMQTPQKPDQDKLDAIICALVGLRWRTARRAGSIMIGDLQTGYMIAPVTQDVRARLTEAAARIGVPIE
;
A
#
# COMPACT_ATOMS: atom_id res chain seq x y z
N MET A 1 -6.94 -1.96 12.57
CA MET A 1 -5.89 -0.91 12.71
C MET A 1 -5.65 -0.06 11.48
N ALA A 2 -5.46 -0.65 10.28
CA ALA A 2 -5.20 0.15 9.07
C ALA A 2 -6.25 1.24 8.85
N ALA A 3 -7.53 0.91 9.07
CA ALA A 3 -8.62 1.88 9.05
C ALA A 3 -8.46 3.02 10.09
N SER A 4 -7.87 2.77 11.26
CA SER A 4 -7.62 3.81 12.27
C SER A 4 -6.51 4.76 11.86
N LEU A 5 -5.39 4.25 11.30
CA LEU A 5 -4.34 5.10 10.74
C LEU A 5 -4.92 5.94 9.59
N ILE A 6 -5.60 5.30 8.64
CA ILE A 6 -6.12 5.98 7.45
C ILE A 6 -7.21 7.00 7.81
N SER A 7 -8.12 6.67 8.72
CA SER A 7 -9.13 7.62 9.20
C SER A 7 -8.48 8.83 9.86
N TRP A 8 -7.42 8.64 10.66
CA TRP A 8 -6.70 9.76 11.26
C TRP A 8 -5.97 10.62 10.20
N LEU A 9 -5.41 9.98 9.19
CA LEU A 9 -4.82 10.67 8.04
C LEU A 9 -5.87 11.37 7.15
N GLY A 10 -7.18 11.17 7.39
CA GLY A 10 -8.27 11.77 6.60
C GLY A 10 -8.67 10.98 5.35
N GLY A 11 -8.15 9.76 5.20
CA GLY A 11 -8.53 8.85 4.13
C GLY A 11 -9.71 7.94 4.50
N GLY A 12 -10.19 7.18 3.52
CA GLY A 12 -11.18 6.12 3.72
C GLY A 12 -10.60 4.75 3.38
N VAL A 13 -10.96 3.73 4.16
CA VAL A 13 -10.68 2.31 3.87
C VAL A 13 -12.00 1.59 3.74
N GLN A 14 -12.13 0.78 2.70
CA GLN A 14 -13.23 -0.16 2.57
C GLN A 14 -12.67 -1.57 2.80
N PRO A 15 -13.06 -2.26 3.89
CA PRO A 15 -12.61 -3.62 4.11
C PRO A 15 -13.24 -4.56 3.07
N ALA A 16 -12.49 -5.59 2.67
CA ALA A 16 -13.06 -6.73 1.96
C ALA A 16 -14.09 -7.42 2.85
N ASN A 17 -15.21 -7.84 2.28
CA ASN A 17 -16.26 -8.53 3.01
C ASN A 17 -16.83 -9.65 2.16
N ARG A 18 -16.40 -10.88 2.45
CA ARG A 18 -16.83 -12.09 1.73
C ARG A 18 -18.33 -12.38 1.86
N GLN A 19 -18.99 -11.84 2.89
CA GLN A 19 -20.42 -12.01 3.14
C GLN A 19 -21.30 -10.98 2.40
N ARG A 20 -20.71 -9.98 1.74
CA ARG A 20 -21.44 -8.96 0.99
C ARG A 20 -21.16 -9.09 -0.51
N LEU A 21 -22.20 -9.44 -1.26
CA LEU A 21 -22.17 -9.46 -2.73
C LEU A 21 -21.61 -8.15 -3.30
N GLY A 22 -20.61 -8.26 -4.16
CA GLY A 22 -19.91 -7.16 -4.82
C GLY A 22 -18.75 -6.52 -4.03
N PHE A 23 -18.39 -7.03 -2.85
CA PHE A 23 -17.37 -6.45 -1.96
C PHE A 23 -16.18 -7.40 -1.72
N PHE A 24 -15.64 -7.96 -2.80
CA PHE A 24 -14.68 -9.07 -2.74
C PHE A 24 -15.32 -10.32 -2.09
N ASP A 25 -16.54 -10.64 -2.55
CA ASP A 25 -17.22 -11.90 -2.24
C ASP A 25 -16.49 -13.11 -2.86
N ASP A 26 -16.99 -14.31 -2.61
CA ASP A 26 -16.38 -15.55 -3.10
C ASP A 26 -16.29 -15.65 -4.63
N ALA A 27 -17.09 -14.87 -5.37
CA ALA A 27 -17.03 -14.81 -6.83
C ALA A 27 -15.98 -13.82 -7.36
N ALA A 28 -15.29 -13.09 -6.47
CA ALA A 28 -14.31 -12.10 -6.89
C ALA A 28 -13.13 -12.76 -7.64
N PRO A 29 -12.72 -12.21 -8.79
CA PRO A 29 -11.69 -12.82 -9.65
C PRO A 29 -10.30 -12.91 -8.97
N ILE A 30 -10.10 -12.16 -7.88
CA ILE A 30 -8.86 -12.18 -7.10
C ILE A 30 -8.59 -13.56 -6.48
N TRP A 31 -9.63 -14.33 -6.11
CA TRP A 31 -9.46 -15.65 -5.50
C TRP A 31 -8.92 -16.66 -6.51
N LEU A 32 -9.55 -16.72 -7.69
CA LEU A 32 -9.08 -17.58 -8.78
C LEU A 32 -7.69 -17.16 -9.26
N PHE A 33 -7.40 -15.86 -9.29
CA PHE A 33 -6.06 -15.37 -9.60
C PHE A 33 -5.04 -15.86 -8.56
N LYS A 34 -5.34 -15.75 -7.26
CA LYS A 34 -4.45 -16.20 -6.17
C LYS A 34 -4.17 -17.71 -6.27
N GLU A 35 -5.20 -18.52 -6.52
CA GLU A 35 -5.05 -19.97 -6.72
C GLU A 35 -4.18 -20.31 -7.93
N ARG A 36 -4.43 -19.66 -9.08
CA ARG A 36 -3.69 -19.93 -10.33
C ARG A 36 -2.27 -19.37 -10.32
N LEU A 37 -2.01 -18.34 -9.53
CA LEU A 37 -0.69 -17.73 -9.43
C LEU A 37 0.35 -18.74 -8.92
N GLY A 38 -0.06 -19.72 -8.09
CA GLY A 38 0.84 -20.72 -7.53
C GLY A 38 1.94 -20.11 -6.64
N ALA A 39 1.71 -18.90 -6.11
CA ALA A 39 2.65 -18.19 -5.27
C ALA A 39 2.66 -18.74 -3.84
N THR A 40 3.83 -18.71 -3.20
CA THR A 40 3.95 -18.98 -1.77
C THR A 40 3.51 -17.75 -0.97
N GLU A 41 2.49 -17.90 -0.14
CA GLU A 41 2.04 -16.87 0.81
C GLU A 41 2.87 -16.93 2.10
N ASN A 42 4.11 -16.47 2.01
CA ASN A 42 4.97 -16.31 3.18
C ASN A 42 5.90 -15.09 2.97
N PRO A 43 5.52 -13.91 3.50
CA PRO A 43 6.25 -12.69 3.28
C PRO A 43 7.65 -12.79 3.88
N GLU A 44 7.82 -13.36 5.08
CA GLU A 44 9.14 -13.49 5.72
C GLU A 44 10.08 -14.38 4.91
N ARG A 45 9.62 -15.52 4.41
CA ARG A 45 10.43 -16.40 3.56
C ARG A 45 10.87 -15.70 2.29
N SER A 46 10.04 -14.83 1.71
CA SER A 46 10.40 -14.10 0.49
C SER A 46 11.65 -13.22 0.68
N ARG A 47 11.94 -12.75 1.91
CA ARG A 47 13.12 -11.93 2.23
C ARG A 47 14.44 -12.68 2.10
N ALA A 48 14.44 -13.99 2.34
CA ALA A 48 15.65 -14.82 2.34
C ALA A 48 15.75 -15.73 1.11
N ALA A 49 14.63 -15.98 0.42
CA ALA A 49 14.60 -16.87 -0.72
C ALA A 49 15.49 -16.38 -1.87
N ALA A 50 16.32 -17.29 -2.40
CA ALA A 50 17.13 -17.02 -3.59
C ALA A 50 16.28 -17.00 -4.88
N SER A 51 15.20 -17.78 -4.92
CA SER A 51 14.25 -17.86 -6.03
C SER A 51 12.86 -18.26 -5.53
N GLY A 52 11.86 -18.11 -6.38
CA GLY A 52 10.47 -18.48 -6.12
C GLY A 52 9.49 -17.34 -6.41
N LEU A 53 8.21 -17.69 -6.46
CA LEU A 53 7.12 -16.74 -6.62
C LEU A 53 6.41 -16.60 -5.27
N PHE A 54 6.33 -15.37 -4.78
CA PHE A 54 5.76 -15.05 -3.48
C PHE A 54 4.64 -14.03 -3.62
N TRP A 55 3.62 -14.17 -2.78
CA TRP A 55 2.53 -13.22 -2.66
C TRP A 55 2.65 -12.44 -1.35
N ILE A 56 2.38 -11.14 -1.43
CA ILE A 56 2.31 -10.26 -0.26
C ILE A 56 1.10 -9.35 -0.39
N GLU A 57 0.33 -9.23 0.69
CA GLU A 57 -0.77 -8.28 0.75
C GLU A 57 -0.25 -6.91 1.18
N VAL A 58 -0.57 -5.89 0.38
CA VAL A 58 -0.11 -4.50 0.60
C VAL A 58 -1.29 -3.57 0.42
N PHE A 59 -1.37 -2.54 1.27
CA PHE A 59 -2.35 -1.48 1.12
C PHE A 59 -1.67 -0.13 0.80
N PRO A 60 -1.75 0.37 -0.45
CA PRO A 60 -1.04 1.57 -0.91
C PRO A 60 -1.20 2.79 0.00
N ALA A 61 -2.42 3.05 0.45
CA ALA A 61 -2.71 4.21 1.27
C ALA A 61 -1.98 4.19 2.63
N VAL A 62 -1.77 3.00 3.22
CA VAL A 62 -0.96 2.87 4.46
C VAL A 62 0.52 3.08 4.14
N ALA A 63 0.99 2.58 2.99
CA ALA A 63 2.37 2.75 2.57
C ALA A 63 2.75 4.22 2.35
N LEU A 64 1.84 5.03 1.80
CA LEU A 64 2.06 6.45 1.54
C LEU A 64 2.45 7.23 2.81
N ALA A 65 1.88 6.90 3.97
CA ALA A 65 2.21 7.53 5.24
C ALA A 65 3.71 7.43 5.61
N SER A 66 4.41 6.43 5.04
CA SER A 66 5.83 6.18 5.26
C SER A 66 6.71 6.48 4.04
N MET A 67 6.13 6.98 2.94
CA MET A 67 6.85 7.31 1.71
C MET A 67 7.34 8.76 1.68
N ALA A 68 6.58 9.69 2.29
CA ALA A 68 7.02 11.07 2.45
C ALA A 68 6.50 11.65 3.78
N PRO A 69 7.30 12.45 4.51
CA PRO A 69 6.87 13.06 5.77
C PRO A 69 5.59 13.88 5.64
N ALA A 70 5.38 14.54 4.49
CA ALA A 70 4.21 15.35 4.20
C ALA A 70 2.89 14.56 4.12
N PHE A 71 2.94 13.23 4.07
CA PHE A 71 1.75 12.35 4.05
C PHE A 71 1.41 11.78 5.44
N TYR A 72 2.21 12.12 6.46
CA TYR A 72 1.98 11.70 7.84
C TYR A 72 1.53 12.90 8.68
N GLY A 73 0.30 12.82 9.20
CA GLY A 73 -0.31 13.90 9.97
C GLY A 73 -1.83 13.80 9.99
N ARG A 74 -2.46 14.48 10.94
CA ARG A 74 -3.93 14.53 11.01
C ARG A 74 -4.48 15.17 9.73
N LEU A 75 -5.33 14.45 9.01
CA LEU A 75 -5.90 14.87 7.71
C LEU A 75 -4.83 15.19 6.62
N ALA A 76 -3.65 14.59 6.71
CA ALA A 76 -2.54 14.83 5.78
C ALA A 76 -2.48 13.87 4.59
N ALA A 77 -3.38 12.87 4.52
CA ALA A 77 -3.40 11.93 3.40
C ALA A 77 -3.57 12.68 2.07
N PRO A 78 -2.79 12.34 1.04
CA PRO A 78 -2.97 12.93 -0.27
C PRO A 78 -4.31 12.49 -0.90
N HIS A 79 -5.00 13.41 -1.54
CA HIS A 79 -6.26 13.16 -2.24
C HIS A 79 -6.04 12.95 -3.74
N TYR A 80 -5.70 11.73 -4.13
CA TYR A 80 -5.22 11.41 -5.48
C TYR A 80 -6.15 10.53 -6.31
N ASN A 81 -7.36 10.24 -5.83
CA ASN A 81 -8.36 9.47 -6.57
C ASN A 81 -9.18 10.39 -7.50
N PRO A 82 -8.97 10.35 -8.83
CA PRO A 82 -9.65 11.24 -9.78
C PRO A 82 -11.16 10.94 -9.93
N ALA A 83 -11.63 9.75 -9.56
CA ALA A 83 -13.05 9.45 -9.51
C ALA A 83 -13.77 10.26 -8.41
N ARG A 84 -13.05 10.69 -7.36
CA ARG A 84 -13.57 11.56 -6.29
C ARG A 84 -13.37 13.04 -6.62
N ARG A 85 -14.02 13.53 -7.68
CA ARG A 85 -13.87 14.90 -8.22
C ARG A 85 -13.94 16.03 -7.18
N ARG A 86 -14.76 15.89 -6.14
CA ARG A 86 -14.90 16.92 -5.08
C ARG A 86 -13.66 17.08 -4.20
N THR A 87 -12.91 16.00 -4.01
CA THR A 87 -11.79 15.97 -3.07
C THR A 87 -10.45 15.82 -3.76
N PHE A 88 -10.43 15.34 -5.01
CA PHE A 88 -9.23 15.17 -5.82
C PHE A 88 -8.44 16.49 -5.92
N ARG A 89 -7.12 16.38 -5.78
CA ARG A 89 -6.19 17.50 -5.92
C ARG A 89 -5.04 17.10 -6.81
N ILE A 90 -4.88 17.80 -7.93
CA ILE A 90 -3.76 17.56 -8.84
C ILE A 90 -2.39 17.79 -8.16
N GLY A 91 -2.32 18.72 -7.21
CA GLY A 91 -1.12 18.90 -6.39
C GLY A 91 -0.76 17.66 -5.57
N ASP A 92 -1.75 16.94 -5.04
CA ASP A 92 -1.53 15.72 -4.27
C ASP A 92 -1.08 14.57 -5.17
N TRP A 93 -1.64 14.49 -6.37
CA TRP A 93 -1.16 13.58 -7.42
C TRP A 93 0.33 13.81 -7.71
N CYS A 94 0.73 15.05 -8.03
CA CYS A 94 2.14 15.36 -8.31
C CYS A 94 3.07 15.04 -7.13
N ARG A 95 2.65 15.34 -5.89
CA ARG A 95 3.43 15.00 -4.69
C ARG A 95 3.64 13.49 -4.53
N ILE A 96 2.63 12.67 -4.82
CA ILE A 96 2.80 11.21 -4.77
C ILE A 96 3.74 10.73 -5.88
N ILE A 97 3.59 11.26 -7.10
CA ILE A 97 4.49 10.91 -8.20
C ILE A 97 5.95 11.24 -7.84
N ASP A 98 6.20 12.38 -7.21
CA ASP A 98 7.54 12.74 -6.70
C ASP A 98 8.05 11.75 -5.63
N ALA A 99 7.19 11.36 -4.69
CA ALA A 99 7.55 10.37 -3.67
C ALA A 99 7.83 8.98 -4.28
N VAL A 100 7.06 8.57 -5.28
CA VAL A 100 7.27 7.31 -6.01
C VAL A 100 8.58 7.36 -6.79
N ALA A 101 8.86 8.46 -7.52
CA ALA A 101 10.11 8.65 -8.26
C ALA A 101 11.34 8.60 -7.35
N ALA A 102 11.25 9.18 -6.15
CA ALA A 102 12.30 9.11 -5.13
C ALA A 102 12.47 7.69 -4.59
N ALA A 103 11.37 6.99 -4.28
CA ALA A 103 11.40 5.62 -3.77
C ALA A 103 11.88 4.60 -4.82
N SER A 104 11.73 4.90 -6.10
CA SER A 104 12.16 4.07 -7.22
C SER A 104 13.50 4.48 -7.83
N ALA A 105 14.29 5.34 -7.18
CA ALA A 105 15.50 5.92 -7.78
C ALA A 105 16.52 4.87 -8.27
N ASN A 106 16.55 3.69 -7.63
CA ASN A 106 17.44 2.58 -7.98
C ASN A 106 16.75 1.47 -8.80
N VAL A 107 15.56 1.75 -9.35
CA VAL A 107 14.79 0.82 -10.17
C VAL A 107 14.76 1.33 -11.60
N CYS A 108 15.14 0.48 -12.55
CA CYS A 108 15.06 0.81 -13.98
C CYS A 108 13.60 0.85 -14.43
N GLY A 109 13.19 1.91 -15.15
CA GLY A 109 11.86 2.03 -15.77
C GLY A 109 10.92 3.08 -15.14
N PRO A 110 10.64 3.07 -13.83
CA PRO A 110 9.64 3.95 -13.23
C PRO A 110 9.84 5.45 -13.41
N ARG A 111 11.08 5.91 -13.64
CA ARG A 111 11.41 7.34 -13.77
C ARG A 111 10.66 8.01 -14.93
N GLU A 112 10.74 7.44 -16.12
CA GLU A 112 10.07 7.99 -17.32
C GLU A 112 8.55 8.05 -17.11
N TRP A 113 7.99 6.97 -16.55
CA TRP A 113 6.57 6.93 -16.21
C TRP A 113 6.17 8.03 -15.21
N CYS A 114 6.99 8.27 -14.18
CA CYS A 114 6.76 9.34 -13.22
C CYS A 114 6.82 10.73 -13.89
N ASP A 115 7.81 10.97 -14.75
CA ASP A 115 7.98 12.26 -15.44
C ASP A 115 6.80 12.57 -16.40
N GLU A 116 6.26 11.55 -17.05
CA GLU A 116 5.02 11.66 -17.83
C GLU A 116 3.81 11.95 -16.94
N HIS A 117 3.61 11.16 -15.87
CA HIS A 117 2.42 11.25 -15.03
C HIS A 117 2.42 12.51 -14.16
N LYS A 118 3.58 13.10 -13.87
CA LYS A 118 3.69 14.40 -13.22
C LYS A 118 3.20 15.55 -14.09
N ARG A 119 3.33 15.43 -15.43
CA ARG A 119 2.88 16.45 -16.40
C ARG A 119 1.41 16.30 -16.78
N MET A 120 0.77 15.20 -16.39
CA MET A 120 -0.63 14.93 -16.67
C MET A 120 -1.53 15.94 -15.95
N GLN A 121 -2.42 16.61 -16.69
CA GLN A 121 -3.35 17.59 -16.11
C GLN A 121 -4.66 16.95 -15.63
N THR A 122 -5.04 15.83 -16.24
CA THR A 122 -6.34 15.16 -16.02
C THR A 122 -6.18 13.65 -15.80
N PRO A 123 -5.54 13.22 -14.68
CA PRO A 123 -5.47 11.81 -14.33
C PRO A 123 -6.86 11.15 -14.28
N GLN A 124 -6.93 9.92 -14.74
CA GLN A 124 -8.12 9.09 -14.76
C GLN A 124 -7.97 7.90 -13.81
N LYS A 125 -9.08 7.22 -13.56
CA LYS A 125 -9.10 6.07 -12.65
C LYS A 125 -8.06 4.99 -13.00
N PRO A 126 -7.86 4.60 -14.29
CA PRO A 126 -6.81 3.66 -14.66
C PRO A 126 -5.39 4.13 -14.29
N ASP A 127 -5.12 5.44 -14.34
CA ASP A 127 -3.82 6.00 -13.94
C ASP A 127 -3.59 5.83 -12.44
N GLN A 128 -4.64 6.03 -11.62
CA GLN A 128 -4.59 5.77 -10.18
C GLN A 128 -4.34 4.27 -9.90
N ASP A 129 -5.02 3.37 -10.63
CA ASP A 129 -4.83 1.93 -10.44
C ASP A 129 -3.41 1.49 -10.78
N LYS A 130 -2.81 2.07 -11.83
CA LYS A 130 -1.40 1.86 -12.19
C LYS A 130 -0.45 2.43 -11.12
N LEU A 131 -0.75 3.62 -10.59
CA LEU A 131 0.02 4.22 -9.50
C LEU A 131 -0.01 3.35 -8.24
N ASP A 132 -1.19 2.85 -7.85
CA ASP A 132 -1.36 1.96 -6.71
C ASP A 132 -0.58 0.65 -6.91
N ALA A 133 -0.56 0.09 -8.13
CA ALA A 133 0.25 -1.08 -8.47
C ALA A 133 1.75 -0.82 -8.33
N ILE A 134 2.25 0.35 -8.77
CA ILE A 134 3.66 0.74 -8.60
C ILE A 134 4.00 0.89 -7.12
N ILE A 135 3.12 1.53 -6.33
CA ILE A 135 3.30 1.65 -4.88
C ILE A 135 3.40 0.25 -4.24
N CYS A 136 2.49 -0.67 -4.57
CA CYS A 136 2.53 -2.05 -4.10
C CYS A 136 3.84 -2.76 -4.48
N ALA A 137 4.30 -2.62 -5.72
CA ALA A 137 5.56 -3.20 -6.17
C ALA A 137 6.78 -2.65 -5.40
N LEU A 138 6.81 -1.33 -5.15
CA LEU A 138 7.87 -0.70 -4.36
C LEU A 138 7.86 -1.15 -2.89
N VAL A 139 6.69 -1.38 -2.31
CA VAL A 139 6.59 -1.98 -0.97
C VAL A 139 7.17 -3.39 -0.97
N GLY A 140 6.87 -4.21 -1.98
CA GLY A 140 7.44 -5.54 -2.10
C GLY A 140 8.96 -5.55 -2.29
N LEU A 141 9.47 -4.65 -3.14
CA LEU A 141 10.91 -4.47 -3.30
C LEU A 141 11.58 -4.05 -1.99
N ARG A 142 11.02 -3.05 -1.30
CA ARG A 142 11.53 -2.58 0.00
C ARG A 142 11.46 -3.70 1.05
N TRP A 143 10.38 -4.47 1.08
CA TRP A 143 10.28 -5.64 1.93
C TRP A 143 11.41 -6.63 1.64
N ARG A 144 11.68 -6.94 0.38
CA ARG A 144 12.74 -7.89 0.01
C ARG A 144 14.16 -7.41 0.34
N THR A 145 14.42 -6.11 0.22
CA THR A 145 15.79 -5.57 0.13
C THR A 145 16.21 -4.70 1.31
N ALA A 146 15.28 -3.99 1.95
CA ALA A 146 15.59 -3.11 3.07
C ALA A 146 15.66 -3.89 4.40
N ARG A 147 16.19 -3.26 5.44
CA ARG A 147 16.20 -3.83 6.81
C ARG A 147 14.76 -4.13 7.26
N ARG A 148 14.54 -5.30 7.89
CA ARG A 148 13.22 -5.75 8.37
C ARG A 148 12.52 -4.72 9.28
N ALA A 149 13.27 -4.03 10.13
CA ALA A 149 12.75 -2.99 11.02
C ALA A 149 12.12 -1.78 10.27
N GLY A 150 12.46 -1.57 8.99
CA GLY A 150 11.86 -0.54 8.15
C GLY A 150 10.49 -0.92 7.56
N SER A 151 9.95 -2.08 7.92
CA SER A 151 8.64 -2.57 7.50
C SER A 151 7.93 -3.27 8.66
N ILE A 152 6.62 -3.43 8.53
CA ILE A 152 5.75 -4.04 9.52
C ILE A 152 4.80 -5.01 8.84
N MET A 153 4.51 -6.11 9.51
CA MET A 153 3.41 -7.02 9.23
C MET A 153 2.30 -6.71 10.25
N ILE A 154 1.12 -6.40 9.73
CA ILE A 154 -0.07 -6.07 10.52
C ILE A 154 -1.01 -7.28 10.41
N GLY A 155 -1.26 -8.00 11.49
CA GLY A 155 -1.93 -9.31 11.45
C GLY A 155 -0.94 -10.46 11.30
N ASP A 156 -1.44 -11.63 10.92
CA ASP A 156 -0.66 -12.87 10.81
C ASP A 156 -1.13 -13.73 9.61
N LEU A 157 -0.44 -14.84 9.36
CA LEU A 157 -0.80 -15.74 8.24
C LEU A 157 -2.12 -16.49 8.46
N GLN A 158 -2.62 -16.60 9.70
CA GLN A 158 -3.83 -17.37 10.02
C GLN A 158 -5.09 -16.53 9.84
N THR A 159 -5.04 -15.27 10.25
CA THR A 159 -6.17 -14.34 10.29
C THR A 159 -6.14 -13.32 9.15
N GLY A 160 -5.05 -13.30 8.39
CA GLY A 160 -4.79 -12.34 7.32
C GLY A 160 -3.83 -11.25 7.77
N TYR A 161 -3.03 -10.76 6.83
CA TYR A 161 -1.98 -9.78 7.12
C TYR A 161 -1.90 -8.69 6.06
N MET A 162 -1.22 -7.60 6.40
CA MET A 162 -0.74 -6.63 5.43
C MET A 162 0.70 -6.25 5.74
N ILE A 163 1.50 -6.12 4.69
CA ILE A 163 2.85 -5.57 4.77
C ILE A 163 2.82 -4.08 4.45
N ALA A 164 3.50 -3.29 5.27
CA ALA A 164 3.67 -1.86 5.03
C ALA A 164 5.09 -1.38 5.37
N PRO A 165 5.63 -0.41 4.63
CA PRO A 165 6.78 0.36 5.10
C PRO A 165 6.38 1.18 6.31
N VAL A 166 7.29 1.36 7.26
CA VAL A 166 7.05 2.17 8.46
C VAL A 166 8.21 3.10 8.78
N THR A 167 7.87 4.31 9.19
CA THR A 167 8.72 5.15 10.05
C THR A 167 8.47 4.78 11.52
N GLN A 168 9.27 5.33 12.43
CA GLN A 168 9.07 5.11 13.87
C GLN A 168 7.68 5.57 14.33
N ASP A 169 7.23 6.74 13.89
CA ASP A 169 5.93 7.30 14.27
C ASP A 169 4.75 6.48 13.71
N VAL A 170 4.84 6.06 12.44
CA VAL A 170 3.82 5.20 11.83
C VAL A 170 3.74 3.86 12.55
N ARG A 171 4.89 3.26 12.90
CA ARG A 171 4.95 2.02 13.68
C ARG A 171 4.26 2.21 15.03
N ALA A 172 4.64 3.23 15.80
CA ALA A 172 4.09 3.48 17.13
C ALA A 172 2.55 3.57 17.11
N ARG A 173 2.01 4.33 16.14
CA ARG A 173 0.56 4.48 15.99
C ARG A 173 -0.15 3.18 15.61
N LEU A 174 0.45 2.39 14.71
CA LEU A 174 -0.10 1.10 14.32
C LEU A 174 -0.07 0.12 15.48
N THR A 175 1.02 0.06 16.24
CA THR A 175 1.17 -0.75 17.47
C THR A 175 0.12 -0.39 18.52
N GLU A 176 -0.08 0.89 18.80
CA GLU A 176 -1.12 1.33 19.74
C GLU A 176 -2.53 0.96 19.26
N ALA A 177 -2.82 1.15 17.98
CA ALA A 177 -4.10 0.75 17.40
C ALA A 177 -4.31 -0.78 17.43
N ALA A 178 -3.23 -1.55 17.31
CA ALA A 178 -3.23 -3.01 17.29
C ALA A 178 -3.53 -3.62 18.65
N ALA A 179 -2.82 -3.12 19.67
CA ALA A 179 -3.00 -3.53 21.05
C ALA A 179 -4.45 -3.35 21.51
N ARG A 180 -5.10 -2.25 21.12
CA ARG A 180 -6.50 -1.97 21.49
C ARG A 180 -7.52 -2.97 20.95
N ILE A 181 -7.20 -3.66 19.85
CA ILE A 181 -8.14 -4.60 19.21
C ILE A 181 -7.59 -6.02 19.11
N GLY A 182 -6.48 -6.31 19.79
CA GLY A 182 -5.91 -7.66 19.93
C GLY A 182 -5.36 -8.26 18.63
N VAL A 183 -4.87 -7.43 17.69
CA VAL A 183 -4.28 -7.93 16.43
C VAL A 183 -2.75 -7.91 16.53
N PRO A 184 -2.06 -8.98 16.10
CA PRO A 184 -0.60 -9.05 16.18
C PRO A 184 0.09 -8.06 15.22
N ILE A 185 1.32 -7.69 15.59
CA ILE A 185 2.21 -6.84 14.78
C ILE A 185 3.63 -7.38 14.87
N GLU A 186 4.31 -7.47 13.72
CA GLU A 186 5.72 -7.87 13.59
C GLU A 186 6.52 -6.88 12.74
#